data_AF-A0A538M6X3-F1
#
_entry.id   AF-A0A538M6X3-F1
#
_cell.length_a   1.000
_cell.length_b   1.000
_cell.length_c   1.000
_cell.angle_alpha   90.00
_cell.angle_beta   90.00
_cell.angle_gamma   90.00
#
_symmetry.space_group_name_H-M   'P 1'
#
loop_
_entity.id
_entity.type
_entity.pdbx_description
1 polymer ?
#
loop_
_entity_poly.entity_id
_entity_poly.type
_entity_poly.pdbx_seq_one_letter_code
_entity_poly.pdbx_strand_id
1 'polypeptide(L)'
;ATVHPGSGAATAGLHAGTDTAVVSGESWPIGGDLIVSADGVPLSSVDQLRDLIAAKRPGQSISLVVYRGTQKLTLNVKLGRQPSSG
;
A
#
# COMPACT_ATOMS: atom_id res chain seq x y z
N ALA A 1 6.05 7.66 -4.10
CA ALA A 1 5.84 6.69 -3.00
C ALA A 1 7.09 5.82 -2.84
N THR A 2 7.38 5.27 -1.66
CA THR A 2 8.56 4.43 -1.42
C THR A 2 8.20 3.16 -0.64
N VAL A 3 8.91 2.07 -0.90
CA VAL A 3 8.87 0.85 -0.10
C VAL A 3 10.26 0.66 0.51
N HIS A 4 10.35 0.74 1.84
CA HIS A 4 11.64 0.67 2.52
C HIS A 4 12.11 -0.80 2.65
N PRO A 5 13.38 -1.12 2.33
CA PRO A 5 13.95 -2.45 2.57
C PRO A 5 13.76 -2.91 4.02
N GLY A 6 13.40 -4.19 4.22
CA GLY A 6 13.16 -4.77 5.55
C GLY A 6 11.81 -4.38 6.19
N SER A 7 11.00 -3.53 5.55
CA SER A 7 9.65 -3.21 6.03
C SER A 7 8.66 -4.37 5.80
N GLY A 8 7.54 -4.36 6.52
CA GLY A 8 6.45 -5.31 6.28
C GLY A 8 5.92 -5.26 4.84
N ALA A 9 5.90 -4.06 4.24
CA ALA A 9 5.51 -3.88 2.84
C ALA A 9 6.51 -4.57 1.87
N ALA A 10 7.81 -4.40 2.09
CA ALA A 10 8.84 -5.07 1.29
C ALA A 10 8.77 -6.59 1.42
N THR A 11 8.61 -7.11 2.64
CA THR A 11 8.47 -8.56 2.89
C THR A 11 7.22 -9.14 2.25
N ALA A 12 6.13 -8.37 2.18
CA ALA A 12 4.90 -8.76 1.50
C ALA A 12 4.99 -8.62 -0.03
N GLY A 13 6.10 -8.09 -0.56
CA GLY A 13 6.34 -7.94 -1.99
C GLY A 13 5.63 -6.76 -2.62
N LEU A 14 5.24 -5.73 -1.86
CA LEU A 14 4.71 -4.49 -2.43
C LEU A 14 5.77 -3.74 -3.23
N HIS A 15 5.37 -3.19 -4.38
CA HIS A 15 6.23 -2.40 -5.26
C HIS A 15 5.79 -0.92 -5.26
N ALA A 16 6.73 -0.02 -4.95
CA ALA A 16 6.51 1.41 -5.16
C ALA A 16 6.52 1.73 -6.66
N GLY A 17 5.76 2.75 -7.07
CA GLY A 17 5.91 3.31 -8.41
C GLY A 17 7.31 3.89 -8.59
N THR A 18 8.00 3.46 -9.64
CA THR A 18 9.40 3.84 -9.94
C THR A 18 9.49 4.97 -10.96
N ASP A 19 8.45 5.14 -11.77
CA ASP A 19 8.38 6.17 -12.81
C ASP A 19 7.19 7.10 -12.56
N THR A 20 7.16 8.21 -13.27
CA THR A 20 6.03 9.16 -13.26
C THR A 20 5.50 9.34 -14.67
N ALA A 21 4.19 9.19 -14.85
CA ALA A 21 3.49 9.52 -16.09
C ALA A 21 2.57 10.71 -15.88
N VAL A 22 2.43 11.56 -16.90
CA VAL A 22 1.46 12.66 -16.87
C VAL A 22 0.14 12.19 -17.46
N VAL A 23 -0.91 12.16 -16.65
CA VAL A 23 -2.28 11.81 -17.06
C VAL A 23 -3.17 13.01 -16.76
N SER A 24 -3.80 13.57 -17.80
CA SER A 24 -4.66 14.77 -17.69
C SER A 24 -3.96 15.98 -17.04
N GLY A 25 -2.66 16.15 -17.27
CA GLY A 25 -1.86 17.23 -16.68
C GLY A 25 -1.36 16.98 -15.26
N GLU A 26 -1.72 15.84 -14.66
CA GLU A 26 -1.28 15.45 -13.32
C GLU A 26 -0.21 14.36 -13.39
N SER A 27 0.82 14.46 -12.55
CA SER A 27 1.91 13.46 -12.50
C SER A 27 1.53 12.32 -11.56
N TRP A 28 1.42 11.12 -12.11
CA TRP A 28 1.05 9.90 -11.41
C TRP A 28 2.24 8.93 -11.32
N PRO A 29 2.53 8.37 -10.14
CA PRO A 29 3.50 7.30 -10.02
C PRO A 29 2.99 6.05 -10.75
N ILE A 30 3.79 5.49 -11.63
CA ILE A 30 3.50 4.29 -12.42
C ILE A 30 4.54 3.20 -12.18
N GLY A 31 4.23 1.97 -12.62
CA GLY A 31 5.13 0.81 -12.50
C GLY A 31 5.12 0.11 -11.13
N GLY A 32 4.35 0.61 -10.18
CA GLY A 32 4.16 0.00 -8.86
C GLY A 32 2.78 -0.64 -8.65
N ASP A 33 2.43 -0.84 -7.40
CA ASP A 33 1.13 -1.38 -7.00
C ASP A 33 0.10 -0.27 -6.76
N LEU A 34 -1.09 -0.43 -7.34
CA LEU A 34 -2.27 0.36 -7.03
C LEU A 34 -3.14 -0.39 -6.02
N ILE A 35 -3.17 0.08 -4.78
CA ILE A 35 -3.99 -0.51 -3.71
C ILE A 35 -5.45 -0.10 -3.92
N VAL A 36 -6.36 -1.08 -3.97
CA VAL A 36 -7.80 -0.85 -4.21
C VAL A 36 -8.71 -1.39 -3.11
N SER A 37 -8.20 -2.26 -2.23
CA SER A 37 -8.94 -2.75 -1.08
C SER A 37 -8.00 -3.17 0.06
N ALA A 38 -8.47 -3.04 1.29
CA ALA A 38 -7.83 -3.57 2.48
C ALA A 38 -8.85 -4.34 3.32
N ASP A 39 -8.50 -5.56 3.74
CA ASP A 39 -9.35 -6.48 4.52
C ASP A 39 -10.77 -6.66 3.94
N GLY A 40 -10.89 -6.69 2.61
CA GLY A 40 -12.16 -6.84 1.91
C GLY A 40 -12.99 -5.55 1.83
N VAL A 41 -12.52 -4.45 2.41
CA VAL A 41 -13.13 -3.11 2.28
C VAL A 41 -12.55 -2.42 1.05
N PRO A 42 -13.37 -2.04 0.04
CA PRO A 42 -12.91 -1.21 -1.07
C PRO A 42 -12.43 0.15 -0.57
N LEU A 43 -11.31 0.63 -1.09
CA LEU A 43 -10.73 1.91 -0.70
C LEU A 43 -11.04 2.97 -1.75
N SER A 44 -11.56 4.11 -1.31
CA SER A 44 -11.77 5.29 -2.16
C SER A 44 -10.76 6.40 -1.89
N SER A 45 -10.01 6.33 -0.79
CA SER A 45 -8.99 7.32 -0.43
C SER A 45 -7.82 6.70 0.35
N VAL A 46 -6.72 7.45 0.39
CA VAL A 46 -5.55 7.09 1.21
C VAL A 46 -5.89 7.16 2.70
N ASP A 47 -6.74 8.10 3.12
CA ASP A 47 -7.10 8.27 4.53
C ASP A 47 -7.87 7.05 5.07
N GLN A 48 -8.77 6.46 4.28
CA GLN A 48 -9.42 5.20 4.68
C GLN A 48 -8.41 4.07 4.93
N LEU A 49 -7.38 3.97 4.10
CA LEU A 49 -6.33 2.98 4.30
C LEU A 49 -5.57 3.26 5.61
N ARG A 50 -5.28 4.53 5.91
CA ARG A 50 -4.61 4.93 7.16
C ARG A 50 -5.46 4.58 8.37
N ASP A 51 -6.77 4.83 8.32
CA ASP A 51 -7.69 4.54 9.41
C ASP A 51 -7.78 3.02 9.69
N LEU A 52 -7.86 2.20 8.64
CA LEU A 52 -7.86 0.74 8.77
C LEU A 52 -6.55 0.21 9.37
N ILE A 53 -5.42 0.80 9.01
CA ILE A 53 -4.11 0.45 9.59
C ILE A 53 -4.05 0.90 11.06
N ALA A 54 -4.51 2.11 11.38
CA ALA A 54 -4.49 2.68 12.73
C ALA A 54 -5.39 1.91 13.71
N ALA A 55 -6.46 1.29 13.21
CA ALA A 55 -7.32 0.41 14.00
C ALA A 55 -6.67 -0.94 14.37
N LYS A 56 -5.52 -1.28 13.77
CA LYS A 56 -4.82 -2.55 14.01
C LYS A 56 -3.63 -2.38 14.95
N ARG A 57 -3.25 -3.51 15.56
CA ARG A 57 -2.09 -3.57 16.47
C ARG A 57 -0.83 -3.99 15.71
N PRO A 58 0.35 -3.48 16.11
CA PRO A 58 1.63 -3.98 15.60
C PRO A 58 1.72 -5.51 15.72
N GLY A 59 2.26 -6.16 14.69
CA GLY A 59 2.35 -7.61 14.59
C GLY A 59 1.14 -8.28 13.93
N GLN A 60 -0.01 -7.61 13.84
CA GLN A 60 -1.14 -8.08 13.05
C GLN A 60 -0.85 -7.97 11.55
N SER A 61 -1.65 -8.67 10.74
CA SER A 61 -1.60 -8.53 9.28
C SER A 61 -2.81 -7.78 8.73
N ILE A 62 -2.63 -7.18 7.57
CA ILE A 62 -3.67 -6.61 6.73
C ILE A 62 -3.59 -7.23 5.34
N SER A 63 -4.73 -7.66 4.80
CA SER A 63 -4.84 -8.20 3.46
C SER A 63 -5.11 -7.08 2.48
N LEU A 64 -4.18 -6.79 1.58
CA LEU A 64 -4.31 -5.75 0.56
C LEU A 64 -4.61 -6.38 -0.78
N VAL A 65 -5.58 -5.84 -1.49
CA VAL A 65 -5.79 -6.14 -2.90
C VAL A 65 -5.18 -5.02 -3.73
N VAL A 66 -4.29 -5.39 -4.64
CA VAL A 66 -3.57 -4.45 -5.49
C VAL A 66 -3.73 -4.80 -6.97
N TYR A 67 -3.64 -3.79 -7.82
CA TYR A 67 -3.34 -3.98 -9.24
C TYR A 67 -1.86 -3.71 -9.49
N ARG A 68 -1.20 -4.68 -10.12
CA ARG A 68 0.17 -4.56 -10.65
C ARG A 68 0.11 -4.65 -12.16
N GLY A 69 0.15 -3.51 -12.83
CA GLY A 69 -0.23 -3.42 -14.23
C GLY A 69 -1.67 -3.92 -14.42
N THR A 70 -1.85 -5.00 -15.17
CA THR A 70 -3.16 -5.62 -15.42
C THR A 70 -3.53 -6.75 -14.46
N GLN A 71 -2.60 -7.16 -13.59
CA GLN A 71 -2.81 -8.28 -12.68
C GLN A 71 -3.40 -7.82 -11.36
N LYS A 72 -4.43 -8.52 -10.88
CA LYS A 72 -4.99 -8.33 -9.53
C LYS A 72 -4.32 -9.33 -8.57
N LEU A 73 -3.72 -8.82 -7.51
CA LEU A 73 -2.99 -9.61 -6.51
C LEU A 73 -3.55 -9.35 -5.12
N THR A 74 -3.46 -10.35 -4.25
CA THR A 74 -3.76 -10.22 -2.82
C THR A 74 -2.46 -10.42 -2.04
N LEU A 75 -2.06 -9.41 -1.27
CA LEU A 75 -0.82 -9.39 -0.50
C LEU A 75 -1.14 -9.26 0.99
N ASN A 76 -0.58 -10.15 1.81
CA ASN A 76 -0.76 -10.08 3.26
C ASN A 76 0.43 -9.36 3.89
N VAL A 77 0.19 -8.14 4.38
CA VAL A 77 1.23 -7.27 4.95
C VAL A 77 1.22 -7.35 6.46
N LYS A 78 2.34 -7.75 7.07
CA LYS A 78 2.49 -7.70 8.53
C LYS A 78 2.83 -6.29 8.98
N LEU A 79 2.03 -5.73 9.88
CA LEU A 79 2.19 -4.38 10.39
C LEU A 79 3.34 -4.30 11.41
N GLY A 80 4.25 -3.36 11.19
CA GLY A 80 5.27 -2.98 12.16
C GLY A 80 4.71 -2.04 13.23
N ARG A 81 5.55 -1.65 14.19
CA ARG A 81 5.23 -0.51 15.05
C ARG A 81 5.34 0.76 14.21
N GLN A 82 4.31 1.60 14.24
CA GLN A 82 4.43 2.95 13.71
C GLN A 82 5.49 3.68 14.54
N PRO A 83 6.49 4.32 13.92
CA PRO A 83 7.40 5.18 14.66
C PRO A 83 6.55 6.24 15.37
N SER A 84 6.70 6.39 16.68
CA SER A 84 6.18 7.57 17.36
C SER A 84 6.96 8.76 16.80
N SER A 85 6.29 9.60 16.02
CA SER A 85 6.84 10.89 15.63
C SER A 85 7.21 11.64 16.91
N GLY A 86 8.51 11.81 17.16
CA GLY A 86 9.01 12.84 18.06
C GLY A 86 9.12 14.15 17.31
#